data_AF-A0A924RJR7-F1
#
_entry.id   AF-A0A924RJR7-F1
#
_cell.length_a   1.000
_cell.length_b   1.000
_cell.length_c   1.000
_cell.angle_alpha   90.00
_cell.angle_beta   90.00
_cell.angle_gamma   90.00
#
_symmetry.space_group_name_H-M   'P 1'
#
loop_
_entity.id
_entity.type
_entity.pdbx_description
1 polymer ?
#
loop_
_entity_poly.entity_id
_entity_poly.type
_entity_poly.pdbx_seq_one_letter_code
_entity_poly.pdbx_strand_id
1 'polypeptide(L)' 'KKIKMAITGNGNASKEQVAKMLQQLLGLKTLPKNLDSTDGLAAAVCHFFNSGKVIGEKSYSGWDAFVKDNESKISK' A
#
# COMPACT_ATOMS: atom_id res chain seq x y z
N LYS A 1 -3.95 9.09 -5.25
CA LYS A 1 -4.69 7.84 -4.95
C LYS A 1 -3.86 6.77 -4.25
N LYS A 2 -2.60 6.52 -4.66
CA LYS A 2 -1.73 5.50 -4.03
C LYS A 2 -1.54 5.68 -2.52
N ILE A 3 -1.28 6.90 -2.05
CA ILE A 3 -1.14 7.20 -0.61
C ILE A 3 -2.40 6.81 0.17
N LYS A 4 -3.58 7.24 -0.30
CA LYS A 4 -4.88 6.88 0.30
C LYS A 4 -5.04 5.36 0.37
N MET A 5 -4.82 4.67 -0.75
CA MET A 5 -4.90 3.21 -0.82
C MET A 5 -3.93 2.52 0.14
N ALA A 6 -2.68 2.97 0.21
CA ALA A 6 -1.65 2.36 1.05
C ALA A 6 -1.98 2.48 2.54
N ILE A 7 -2.54 3.63 2.96
CA ILE A 7 -2.79 3.91 4.38
C ILE A 7 -4.15 3.38 4.83
N THR A 8 -5.20 3.54 4.02
CA THR A 8 -6.58 3.25 4.42
C THR A 8 -7.16 2.00 3.75
N GLY A 9 -6.47 1.40 2.78
CA GLY A 9 -7.03 0.34 1.93
C GLY A 9 -8.09 0.83 0.95
N ASN A 10 -8.38 2.13 0.90
CA ASN A 10 -9.38 2.72 0.02
C ASN A 10 -8.84 3.96 -0.70
N GLY A 11 -8.70 3.86 -2.02
CA GLY A 11 -8.20 4.95 -2.87
C GLY A 11 -9.08 6.20 -2.89
N ASN A 12 -10.35 6.08 -2.47
CA ASN A 12 -11.34 7.15 -2.40
C ASN A 12 -11.50 7.76 -1.00
N ALA A 13 -10.70 7.33 0.00
CA ALA A 13 -10.80 7.86 1.37
C ALA A 13 -10.59 9.39 1.44
N SER A 14 -11.20 10.05 2.43
CA SER A 14 -11.02 11.48 2.68
C SER A 14 -9.65 11.78 3.31
N LYS A 15 -9.23 13.06 3.33
CA LYS A 15 -7.95 13.46 3.96
C LYS A 15 -8.00 13.24 5.48
N GLU A 16 -9.15 13.48 6.08
CA GLU A 16 -9.42 13.31 7.50
C GLU A 16 -9.34 11.83 7.89
N GLN A 17 -9.86 10.94 7.04
CA GLN A 17 -9.74 9.50 7.24
C GLN A 17 -8.29 9.03 7.16
N VAL A 18 -7.50 9.55 6.21
CA VAL A 18 -6.07 9.25 6.12
C VAL A 18 -5.33 9.74 7.38
N ALA A 19 -5.61 10.96 7.83
CA ALA A 19 -4.97 11.52 9.02
C ALA A 19 -5.32 10.72 10.27
N LYS A 20 -6.59 10.36 10.47
CA LYS A 20 -7.03 9.53 11.60
C LYS A 20 -6.40 8.13 11.57
N MET A 21 -6.27 7.52 10.40
CA MET A 21 -5.56 6.25 10.23
C MET A 21 -4.08 6.39 10.59
N LEU A 22 -3.39 7.43 10.10
CA LEU A 22 -2.00 7.70 10.47
C LEU A 22 -1.83 7.90 11.98
N GLN A 23 -2.78 8.58 12.61
CA GLN A 23 -2.79 8.78 14.06
C GLN A 23 -2.86 7.44 14.81
N GLN A 24 -3.74 6.52 14.39
CA GLN A 24 -3.88 5.20 14.99
C GLN A 24 -2.67 4.31 14.71
N LEU A 25 -2.16 4.30 13.48
CA LEU A 25 -1.01 3.50 13.06
C LEU A 25 0.27 3.87 13.81
N LEU A 26 0.43 5.16 14.15
CA LEU A 26 1.64 5.69 14.76
C LEU A 26 1.47 6.03 16.25
N GLY A 27 0.31 5.72 16.83
CA GLY A 27 0.04 5.96 18.25
C GLY A 27 0.09 7.44 18.67
N LEU A 28 -0.20 8.37 17.76
CA LEU A 28 -0.10 9.80 18.03
C LEU A 28 -1.29 10.28 18.86
N LYS A 29 -1.06 10.90 20.03
CA LYS A 29 -2.15 11.48 20.85
C LYS A 29 -2.91 12.59 20.12
N THR A 30 -2.21 13.39 19.34
CA THR A 30 -2.78 14.48 18.54
C THR A 30 -2.09 14.55 17.21
N LEU A 31 -2.85 14.74 16.13
CA LEU A 31 -2.27 15.04 14.83
C LEU A 31 -1.63 16.44 14.85
N PRO A 32 -0.50 16.64 14.13
CA PRO A 32 0.07 17.96 13.96
C PRO A 32 -0.96 18.92 13.35
N LYS A 33 -1.08 20.14 13.91
CA LYS A 33 -1.94 21.19 13.34
C LYS A 33 -1.51 21.62 11.92
N ASN A 34 -0.22 21.44 11.60
CA ASN A 34 0.32 21.70 10.27
C ASN A 34 0.01 20.53 9.33
N LEU A 35 -0.80 20.81 8.31
CA LEU A 35 -1.20 19.85 7.29
C LEU A 35 0.01 19.32 6.50
N ASP A 36 1.02 20.17 6.27
CA ASP A 36 2.24 19.79 5.55
C ASP A 36 3.03 18.66 6.23
N SER A 37 3.06 18.66 7.58
CA SER A 37 3.73 17.61 8.35
C SER A 37 3.01 16.26 8.22
N THR A 38 1.67 16.28 8.08
CA THR A 38 0.87 15.07 7.89
C THR A 38 1.08 14.48 6.50
N ASP A 39 1.23 15.32 5.47
CA ASP A 39 1.49 14.86 4.10
C ASP A 39 2.89 14.22 3.98
N GLY A 40 3.90 14.78 4.63
CA GLY A 40 5.24 14.16 4.70
C GLY A 40 5.22 12.79 5.39
N LEU A 41 4.47 12.68 6.49
CA LEU A 41 4.27 11.42 7.21
C LEU A 41 3.53 10.39 6.36
N ALA A 42 2.47 10.83 5.67
CA ALA A 42 1.70 9.98 4.76
C ALA A 42 2.58 9.42 3.62
N ALA A 43 3.47 10.25 3.06
CA ALA A 43 4.41 9.82 2.04
C ALA A 43 5.43 8.80 2.58
N ALA A 44 5.99 9.02 3.76
CA ALA A 44 6.93 8.11 4.40
C ALA A 44 6.29 6.74 4.71
N VAL A 45 5.09 6.73 5.31
CA VAL A 45 4.34 5.51 5.61
C VAL A 45 3.94 4.78 4.32
N CYS A 46 3.48 5.53 3.31
CA CYS A 46 3.18 4.96 2.00
C CYS A 46 4.42 4.30 1.39
N HIS A 47 5.59 4.94 1.46
CA HIS A 47 6.83 4.36 0.96
C HIS A 47 7.19 3.08 1.72
N PHE A 48 7.16 3.12 3.06
CA PHE A 48 7.45 1.97 3.91
C PHE A 48 6.55 0.76 3.61
N PHE A 49 5.23 0.96 3.51
CA PHE A 49 4.30 -0.12 3.15
C PHE A 49 4.51 -0.67 1.74
N ASN A 50 5.13 0.12 0.86
CA ASN A 50 5.40 -0.29 -0.51
C ASN A 50 6.87 -0.71 -0.74
N SER A 51 7.78 -0.57 0.23
CA SER A 51 9.23 -0.80 0.04
C SER A 51 9.59 -2.29 -0.03
N GLY A 52 8.71 -3.18 0.40
CA GLY A 52 8.86 -4.64 0.29
C GLY A 52 8.01 -5.28 -0.83
N LYS A 53 7.22 -4.49 -1.56
CA LYS A 53 6.48 -5.02 -2.72
C LYS A 53 7.47 -5.23 -3.86
N VAL A 54 7.64 -6.47 -4.29
CA VAL A 54 8.35 -6.79 -5.53
C VAL A 54 7.56 -6.14 -6.67
N ILE A 55 8.05 -5.00 -7.16
CA ILE A 55 7.46 -4.30 -8.31
C ILE A 55 7.83 -5.13 -9.55
N GLY A 56 7.05 -6.18 -9.84
CA GLY A 56 7.35 -7.05 -10.97
C GLY A 56 6.86 -8.49 -10.87
N GLU A 57 6.10 -8.90 -9.84
CA GLU A 57 5.44 -10.20 -9.90
C GLU A 57 4.52 -10.25 -11.12
N LYS A 58 4.79 -11.20 -12.03
CA LYS A 58 3.94 -11.46 -13.19
C LYS A 58 2.54 -11.80 -12.68
N SER A 59 1.57 -10.95 -13.00
CA SER A 59 0.16 -11.25 -12.74
C SER A 59 -0.35 -12.17 -13.84
N TYR A 60 -0.85 -13.34 -13.48
CA TYR A 60 -1.46 -14.29 -14.41
C TYR A 60 -2.97 -14.09 -14.45
N SER A 61 -3.56 -14.09 -15.64
CA SER A 61 -5.02 -13.96 -15.83
C SER A 61 -5.79 -15.24 -15.52
N GLY A 62 -5.09 -16.36 -15.32
CA GLY A 62 -5.68 -17.66 -15.01
C GLY A 62 -4.64 -18.75 -14.75
N TRP A 63 -5.09 -19.90 -14.26
CA TRP A 63 -4.23 -21.05 -13.94
C TRP A 63 -3.49 -21.58 -15.17
N ASP A 64 -4.13 -21.61 -16.35
CA ASP A 64 -3.49 -22.05 -17.59
C ASP A 64 -2.29 -21.18 -17.98
N ALA A 65 -2.42 -19.86 -17.85
CA ALA A 65 -1.36 -18.91 -18.14
C ALA A 65 -0.18 -19.05 -17.16
N PHE A 66 -0.47 -19.34 -15.88
CA PHE A 66 0.54 -19.60 -14.87
C PHE A 66 1.30 -20.90 -15.14
N VAL A 67 0.59 -21.99 -15.41
CA VAL A 67 1.14 -23.33 -15.68
C VAL A 67 2.05 -23.30 -16.91
N LYS A 68 1.61 -22.66 -18.00
CA LYS A 68 2.39 -22.53 -19.24
C LYS A 68 3.71 -21.77 -19.04
N ASP A 69 3.71 -20.74 -18.20
CA ASP A 69 4.91 -19.92 -17.93
C ASP A 69 5.83 -20.56 -16.86
N ASN A 70 5.39 -21.66 -16.23
CA ASN A 70 6.12 -22.37 -15.17
C ASN A 70 6.20 -23.89 -15.40
N GLU A 71 6.14 -24.36 -16.65
CA GLU A 71 6.13 -25.80 -17.00
C GLU A 71 7.31 -26.57 -16.38
N SER A 72 8.48 -25.95 -16.23
CA SER A 72 9.67 -26.55 -15.62
C SER A 72 9.57 -26.79 -14.12
N LYS A 73 8.57 -26.22 -13.43
CA LYS A 73 8.33 -26.40 -11.99
C LYS A 73 7.29 -27.47 -11.69
N ILE A 74 6.71 -28.08 -12.71
CA ILE A 74 5.64 -29.07 -12.57
C ILE A 74 6.29 -30.46 -12.67
N SER A 75 6.34 -31.17 -11.53
CA SER A 75 6.68 -32.59 -11.53
C SER A 75 5.53 -33.38 -12.14
N LYS A 76 5.86 -34.33 -13.02
CA LYS A 76 4.93 -35.41 -13.40
C LYS A 76 4.71 -36.36 -12.23
#